data_AF-A0A286CDS6-F1
#
_entry.id   AF-A0A286CDS6-F1
#
_cell.length_a   1.000
_cell.length_b   1.000
_cell.length_c   1.000
_cell.angle_alpha   90.00
_cell.angle_beta   90.00
_cell.angle_gamma   90.00
#
_symmetry.space_group_name_H-M   'P 1'
#
loop_
_entity.id
_entity.type
_entity.pdbx_description
1 polymer ?
#
loop_
_entity_poly.entity_id
_entity_poly.type
_entity_poly.pdbx_seq_one_letter_code
_entity_poly.pdbx_strand_id
1 'polypeptide(L)'
;MTYSGEVTVGGPADVHELKDLMITKIAVGPMNNNAYLLRCRATDEQLLIDAANEADTLLGMIGGDGIASVVTTHRHGDHWQALAEVVAATGARTYAGREDAEGIPVRTDVPVDDGDTIRVGRVELTARHLVGHTPGSIALVYDDPHGHPHVFTGDCLFPGGLGGQHVPRTSSR
;
A
#
# COMPACT_ATOMS: atom_id res chain seq x y z
N MET A 1 -22.74 -7.17 -0.44
CA MET A 1 -22.51 -6.15 0.61
C MET A 1 -22.01 -4.91 -0.07
N THR A 2 -22.46 -3.72 0.35
CA THR A 2 -21.86 -2.46 -0.08
C THR A 2 -20.50 -2.30 0.60
N TYR A 3 -19.44 -2.05 -0.18
CA TYR A 3 -18.10 -1.74 0.31
C TYR A 3 -18.19 -0.52 1.25
N SER A 4 -17.72 -0.67 2.49
CA SER A 4 -17.63 0.44 3.46
C SER A 4 -16.20 0.91 3.64
N GLY A 5 -15.22 0.04 3.39
CA GLY A 5 -13.81 0.27 3.69
C GLY A 5 -13.49 0.22 5.18
N GLU A 6 -14.45 -0.14 6.04
CA GLU A 6 -14.26 -0.28 7.48
C GLU A 6 -13.79 -1.70 7.81
N VAL A 7 -12.58 -1.80 8.35
CA VAL A 7 -11.95 -3.07 8.73
C VAL A 7 -11.35 -2.94 10.13
N THR A 8 -11.24 -4.07 10.81
CA THR A 8 -10.62 -4.18 12.15
C THR A 8 -9.68 -5.38 12.18
N VAL A 9 -8.59 -5.27 12.93
CA VAL A 9 -7.64 -6.37 13.15
C VAL A 9 -8.37 -7.64 13.60
N GLY A 10 -8.06 -8.78 12.96
CA GLY A 10 -8.71 -10.07 13.20
C GLY A 10 -10.14 -10.20 12.65
N GLY A 11 -10.68 -9.15 12.02
CA GLY A 11 -11.96 -9.15 11.33
C GLY A 11 -11.86 -9.67 9.89
N PRO A 12 -13.01 -9.81 9.19
CA PRO A 12 -13.00 -10.13 7.77
C PRO A 12 -12.42 -8.98 6.94
N ALA A 13 -11.81 -9.32 5.81
CA ALA A 13 -11.47 -8.34 4.79
C ALA A 13 -12.74 -7.75 4.15
N ASP A 14 -12.68 -6.49 3.73
CA ASP A 14 -13.72 -5.86 2.91
C ASP A 14 -13.27 -5.78 1.45
N VAL A 15 -14.17 -6.11 0.52
CA VAL A 15 -13.84 -6.27 -0.89
C VAL A 15 -14.65 -5.29 -1.73
N HIS A 16 -13.96 -4.42 -2.45
CA HIS A 16 -14.55 -3.59 -3.48
C HIS A 16 -14.31 -4.21 -4.86
N GLU A 17 -15.39 -4.68 -5.47
CA GLU A 17 -15.36 -5.14 -6.86
C GLU A 17 -15.64 -3.99 -7.82
N LEU A 18 -14.60 -3.55 -8.52
CA LEU A 18 -14.72 -2.67 -9.69
C LEU A 18 -14.72 -3.50 -10.97
N LYS A 19 -14.91 -2.85 -12.11
CA LYS A 19 -15.00 -3.55 -13.40
C LYS A 19 -13.66 -4.15 -13.85
N ASP A 20 -12.55 -3.43 -13.67
CA ASP A 20 -11.22 -3.88 -14.11
C ASP A 20 -10.30 -4.29 -12.94
N LEU A 21 -10.65 -3.90 -11.71
CA LEU A 21 -9.84 -4.11 -10.51
C LEU A 21 -10.69 -4.63 -9.35
N MET A 22 -10.16 -5.58 -8.58
CA MET A 22 -10.65 -5.89 -7.25
C MET A 22 -9.72 -5.28 -6.20
N ILE A 23 -10.30 -4.64 -5.19
CA ILE A 23 -9.58 -4.05 -4.07
C ILE A 23 -10.02 -4.78 -2.81
N THR A 24 -9.14 -5.57 -2.22
CA THR A 24 -9.37 -6.21 -0.92
C THR A 24 -8.62 -5.43 0.14
N LYS A 25 -9.32 -5.01 1.19
CA LYS A 25 -8.75 -4.25 2.32
C LYS A 25 -8.79 -5.12 3.58
N ILE A 26 -7.70 -5.10 4.34
CA ILE A 26 -7.64 -5.69 5.68
C ILE A 26 -6.90 -4.76 6.65
N ALA A 27 -7.16 -4.92 7.94
CA ALA A 27 -6.43 -4.27 9.01
C ALA A 27 -5.49 -5.27 9.70
N VAL A 28 -4.25 -4.88 9.96
CA VAL A 28 -3.23 -5.71 10.60
C VAL A 28 -2.45 -4.96 11.68
N GLY A 29 -1.94 -5.70 12.66
CA GLY A 29 -1.04 -5.20 13.68
C GLY A 29 -1.71 -4.31 14.74
N PRO A 30 -0.99 -3.98 15.81
CA PRO A 30 -1.55 -3.26 16.96
C PRO A 30 -1.98 -1.81 16.65
N MET A 31 -1.53 -1.25 15.53
CA MET A 31 -1.84 0.11 15.08
C MET A 31 -3.04 0.17 14.13
N ASN A 32 -3.66 -0.98 13.81
CA ASN A 32 -4.80 -1.07 12.89
C ASN A 32 -4.43 -0.57 11.47
N ASN A 33 -3.25 -0.96 11.00
CA ASN A 33 -2.70 -0.51 9.73
C ASN A 33 -3.44 -1.19 8.58
N ASN A 34 -3.81 -0.39 7.57
CA ASN A 34 -4.52 -0.91 6.40
C ASN A 34 -3.53 -1.51 5.41
N ALA A 35 -3.78 -2.75 5.01
CA ALA A 35 -3.13 -3.37 3.86
C ALA A 35 -4.16 -3.57 2.74
N TYR A 36 -3.72 -3.42 1.50
CA TYR A 36 -4.59 -3.56 0.34
C TYR A 36 -4.03 -4.56 -0.65
N LEU A 37 -4.83 -5.55 -1.05
CA LEU A 37 -4.51 -6.46 -2.15
C LEU A 37 -5.32 -6.03 -3.38
N LEU A 38 -4.60 -5.66 -4.42
CA LEU A 38 -5.15 -5.29 -5.71
C LEU A 38 -5.04 -6.47 -6.66
N ARG A 39 -6.14 -6.84 -7.33
CA ARG A 39 -6.16 -7.90 -8.35
C ARG A 39 -6.75 -7.40 -9.65
N CYS A 40 -5.98 -7.49 -10.73
CA CYS A 40 -6.45 -7.18 -12.07
C CYS A 40 -7.44 -8.26 -12.53
N ARG A 41 -8.68 -7.87 -12.84
CA ARG A 41 -9.73 -8.84 -13.22
C ARG A 41 -9.51 -9.49 -14.59
N ALA A 42 -8.65 -8.90 -15.42
CA ALA A 42 -8.35 -9.41 -16.75
C ALA A 42 -7.19 -10.41 -16.80
N THR A 43 -6.28 -10.37 -15.81
CA THR A 43 -5.04 -11.18 -15.81
C THR A 43 -4.80 -11.95 -14.52
N ASP A 44 -5.61 -11.72 -13.49
CA ASP A 44 -5.42 -12.22 -12.12
C ASP A 44 -4.11 -11.82 -11.44
N GLU A 45 -3.32 -10.93 -12.07
CA GLU A 45 -2.11 -10.40 -11.46
C GLU A 45 -2.46 -9.60 -10.21
N GLN A 46 -1.66 -9.78 -9.15
CA GLN A 46 -1.89 -9.16 -7.86
C GLN A 46 -0.73 -8.27 -7.41
N LEU A 47 -1.07 -7.18 -6.71
CA LEU A 47 -0.14 -6.26 -6.05
C LEU A 47 -0.60 -6.02 -4.63
N LEU A 48 0.33 -6.12 -3.67
CA LEU A 48 0.08 -5.75 -2.27
C LEU A 48 0.55 -4.30 -2.01
N ILE A 49 -0.26 -3.51 -1.34
CA ILE A 49 0.11 -2.19 -0.81
C ILE A 49 0.24 -2.32 0.71
N ASP A 50 1.41 -1.95 1.23
CA ASP A 50 1.83 -1.97 2.63
C ASP A 50 1.75 -3.36 3.28
N ALA A 51 2.86 -4.10 3.22
CA ALA A 51 3.08 -5.30 4.02
C ALA A 51 3.39 -4.94 5.49
N ALA A 52 2.40 -4.32 6.14
CA ALA A 52 2.52 -3.65 7.42
C ALA A 52 2.88 -4.58 8.58
N ASN A 53 2.08 -5.61 8.81
CA ASN A 53 2.23 -6.55 9.93
C ASN A 53 1.51 -7.87 9.61
N GLU A 54 1.57 -8.85 10.52
CA GLU A 54 0.86 -10.13 10.45
C GLU A 54 1.06 -10.86 9.11
N ALA A 55 2.30 -11.30 8.85
CA ALA A 55 2.67 -11.94 7.58
C ALA A 55 1.74 -13.11 7.21
N ASP A 56 1.36 -13.97 8.17
CA ASP A 56 0.44 -15.08 7.93
C ASP A 56 -0.95 -14.61 7.46
N THR A 57 -1.47 -13.53 8.04
CA THR A 57 -2.75 -12.91 7.64
C THR A 57 -2.66 -12.40 6.21
N LEU A 58 -1.58 -11.69 5.88
CA LEU A 58 -1.35 -11.14 4.53
C LEU A 58 -1.16 -12.25 3.49
N LEU A 59 -0.38 -13.29 3.81
CA LEU A 59 -0.16 -14.44 2.95
C LEU A 59 -1.44 -15.25 2.73
N GLY A 60 -2.27 -15.38 3.77
CA GLY A 60 -3.60 -15.98 3.66
C GLY A 60 -4.53 -15.17 2.74
N MET A 61 -4.47 -13.84 2.81
CA MET A 61 -5.22 -12.95 1.91
C MET A 61 -4.71 -13.03 0.46
N ILE A 62 -3.39 -13.12 0.26
CA ILE A 62 -2.75 -13.27 -1.07
C ILE A 62 -3.16 -14.60 -1.73
N GLY A 63 -3.21 -15.67 -0.94
CA GLY A 63 -3.56 -17.00 -1.41
C GLY A 63 -2.50 -17.65 -2.32
N GLY A 64 -2.89 -18.75 -2.95
CA GLY A 64 -1.96 -19.57 -3.76
C GLY A 64 -1.52 -18.96 -5.08
N ASP A 65 -2.24 -17.94 -5.57
CA ASP A 65 -1.90 -17.22 -6.80
C ASP A 65 -0.67 -16.30 -6.63
N GLY A 66 -0.31 -15.97 -5.39
CA GLY A 66 0.82 -15.11 -5.08
C GLY A 66 0.59 -13.65 -5.49
N ILE A 67 1.67 -12.85 -5.41
CA ILE A 67 1.69 -11.45 -5.87
C ILE A 67 2.88 -11.23 -6.79
N ALA A 68 2.71 -10.40 -7.81
CA ALA A 68 3.81 -10.00 -8.69
C ALA A 68 4.67 -8.90 -8.08
N SER A 69 4.05 -8.05 -7.25
CA SER A 69 4.71 -6.89 -6.66
C SER A 69 4.13 -6.48 -5.32
N VAL A 70 4.93 -5.75 -4.55
CA VAL A 70 4.54 -5.10 -3.31
C VAL A 70 5.03 -3.66 -3.31
N VAL A 71 4.17 -2.73 -2.91
CA VAL A 71 4.50 -1.32 -2.75
C VAL A 71 4.45 -0.97 -1.26
N THR A 72 5.55 -0.40 -0.75
CA THR A 72 5.58 0.23 0.57
C THR A 72 5.43 1.73 0.39
N THR A 73 4.36 2.29 0.93
CA THR A 73 3.99 3.70 0.74
C THR A 73 4.99 4.66 1.39
N HIS A 74 5.59 4.27 2.52
CA HIS A 74 6.61 5.04 3.22
C HIS A 74 7.45 4.20 4.20
N ARG A 75 8.58 4.75 4.66
CA ARG A 75 9.61 4.01 5.41
C ARG A 75 9.31 3.74 6.89
N HIS A 76 8.16 4.11 7.46
CA HIS A 76 7.92 3.85 8.88
C HIS A 76 7.76 2.36 9.16
N GLY A 77 8.29 1.96 10.33
CA GLY A 77 8.47 0.57 10.71
C GLY A 77 7.21 -0.26 10.60
N ASP A 78 6.08 0.31 10.99
CA ASP A 78 4.78 -0.32 11.05
C ASP A 78 4.11 -0.51 9.67
N HIS A 79 4.71 -0.03 8.57
CA HIS A 79 4.25 -0.26 7.20
C HIS A 79 5.03 -1.33 6.43
N TRP A 80 6.07 -1.92 7.04
CA TRP A 80 6.89 -2.94 6.38
C TRP A 80 7.29 -4.14 7.27
N GLN A 81 6.74 -4.30 8.47
CA GLN A 81 7.20 -5.37 9.39
C GLN A 81 7.05 -6.78 8.80
N ALA A 82 6.01 -7.01 7.99
CA ALA A 82 5.78 -8.28 7.31
C ALA A 82 6.45 -8.37 5.92
N LEU A 83 7.06 -7.29 5.43
CA LEU A 83 7.58 -7.19 4.07
C LEU A 83 8.62 -8.26 3.75
N ALA A 84 9.54 -8.52 4.69
CA ALA A 84 10.62 -9.49 4.46
C ALA A 84 10.06 -10.92 4.25
N GLU A 85 9.09 -11.31 5.07
CA GLU A 85 8.44 -12.63 5.01
C GLU A 85 7.58 -12.76 3.75
N VAL A 86 6.80 -11.72 3.42
CA VAL A 86 5.98 -11.70 2.20
C VAL A 86 6.84 -11.79 0.95
N VAL A 87 7.92 -11.01 0.85
CA VAL A 87 8.85 -11.06 -0.30
C VAL A 87 9.56 -12.40 -0.37
N ALA A 88 9.99 -12.98 0.76
CA ALA A 88 10.61 -14.30 0.78
C ALA A 88 9.66 -15.42 0.30
N ALA A 89 8.39 -15.35 0.66
CA ALA A 89 7.39 -16.35 0.27
C ALA A 89 6.93 -16.23 -1.19
N THR A 90 6.93 -15.02 -1.74
CA THR A 90 6.30 -14.73 -3.04
C THR A 90 7.28 -14.41 -4.16
N GLY A 91 8.50 -13.96 -3.82
CA GLY A 91 9.45 -13.41 -4.79
C GLY A 91 9.00 -12.08 -5.41
N ALA A 92 8.03 -11.40 -4.79
CA ALA A 92 7.46 -10.16 -5.31
C ALA A 92 8.53 -9.06 -5.51
N ARG A 93 8.40 -8.33 -6.62
CA ARG A 93 9.19 -7.13 -6.88
C ARG A 93 8.78 -6.01 -5.93
N THR A 94 9.74 -5.36 -5.28
CA THR A 94 9.48 -4.31 -4.30
C THR A 94 9.55 -2.90 -4.90
N TYR A 95 8.60 -2.05 -4.52
CA TYR A 95 8.53 -0.64 -4.89
C TYR A 95 8.43 0.23 -3.64
N ALA A 96 9.10 1.37 -3.64
CA ALA A 96 8.97 2.41 -2.63
C ALA A 96 9.37 3.76 -3.23
N GLY A 97 8.91 4.86 -2.62
CA GLY A 97 9.37 6.19 -3.01
C GLY A 97 10.88 6.33 -2.85
N ARG A 98 11.53 6.98 -3.82
CA ARG A 98 13.00 7.02 -3.94
C ARG A 98 13.71 7.45 -2.66
N GLU A 99 13.23 8.49 -1.99
CA GLU A 99 13.85 9.05 -0.79
C GLU A 99 13.66 8.18 0.47
N ASP A 100 12.70 7.25 0.43
CA ASP A 100 12.39 6.35 1.53
C ASP A 100 13.00 4.95 1.35
N ALA A 101 13.39 4.59 0.12
CA ALA A 101 13.90 3.27 -0.24
C ALA A 101 15.07 2.79 0.64
N GLU A 102 16.01 3.68 1.00
CA GLU A 102 17.14 3.34 1.88
C GLU A 102 16.74 3.13 3.35
N GLY A 103 15.57 3.63 3.76
CA GLY A 103 15.04 3.51 5.11
C GLY A 103 14.27 2.21 5.37
N ILE A 104 14.03 1.40 4.33
CA ILE A 104 13.29 0.15 4.41
C ILE A 104 14.32 -1.01 4.48
N PRO A 105 14.26 -1.91 5.48
CA PRO A 105 15.27 -2.98 5.62
C PRO A 105 15.29 -3.99 4.47
N VAL A 106 14.14 -4.18 3.80
CA VAL A 106 14.06 -4.98 2.58
C VAL A 106 14.45 -4.09 1.41
N ARG A 107 15.40 -4.57 0.58
CA ARG A 107 15.85 -3.85 -0.60
C ARG A 107 14.65 -3.48 -1.48
N THR A 108 14.57 -2.21 -1.84
CA THR A 108 13.67 -1.72 -2.89
C THR A 108 14.28 -2.03 -4.26
N ASP A 109 13.59 -2.81 -5.09
CA ASP A 109 14.02 -3.13 -6.45
C ASP A 109 13.83 -1.96 -7.40
N VAL A 110 12.70 -1.27 -7.25
CA VAL A 110 12.31 -0.14 -8.10
C VAL A 110 11.97 1.07 -7.23
N PRO A 111 12.91 2.01 -7.06
CA PRO A 111 12.62 3.32 -6.49
C PRO A 111 11.70 4.11 -7.43
N VAL A 112 10.68 4.73 -6.87
CA VAL A 112 9.60 5.41 -7.60
C VAL A 112 9.65 6.93 -7.36
N ASP A 113 9.48 7.73 -8.41
CA ASP A 113 9.36 9.20 -8.36
C ASP A 113 7.91 9.66 -8.61
N ASP A 114 7.62 10.95 -8.40
CA ASP A 114 6.28 11.50 -8.69
C ASP A 114 5.90 11.33 -10.17
N GLY A 115 4.68 10.86 -10.40
CA GLY A 115 4.12 10.66 -11.75
C GLY A 115 4.51 9.34 -12.40
N ASP A 116 5.39 8.54 -11.79
CA ASP A 116 5.70 7.20 -12.28
C ASP A 116 4.47 6.28 -12.24
N THR A 117 4.48 5.28 -13.12
CA THR A 117 3.39 4.31 -13.24
C THR A 117 3.82 2.93 -12.76
N ILE A 118 3.02 2.35 -11.86
CA ILE A 118 3.14 0.96 -11.41
C ILE A 118 1.98 0.17 -12.01
N ARG A 119 2.28 -1.00 -12.62
CA ARG A 119 1.26 -1.84 -13.27
C ARG A 119 0.88 -3.03 -12.41
N VAL A 120 -0.40 -3.38 -12.49
CA VAL A 120 -0.98 -4.63 -11.99
C VAL A 120 -1.76 -5.25 -13.14
N GLY A 121 -1.12 -6.15 -13.89
CA GLY A 121 -1.68 -6.70 -15.12
C GLY A 121 -1.96 -5.59 -16.15
N ARG A 122 -3.25 -5.35 -16.42
CA ARG A 122 -3.71 -4.26 -17.32
C ARG A 122 -4.07 -2.96 -16.59
N VAL A 123 -4.05 -2.96 -15.26
CA VAL A 123 -4.35 -1.78 -14.44
C VAL A 123 -3.08 -0.97 -14.23
N GLU A 124 -3.20 0.36 -14.32
CA GLU A 124 -2.12 1.30 -14.08
C GLU A 124 -2.42 2.13 -12.82
N LEU A 125 -1.42 2.25 -11.95
CA LEU A 125 -1.44 3.09 -10.76
C LEU A 125 -0.43 4.21 -10.97
N THR A 126 -0.85 5.46 -10.79
CA THR A 126 0.07 6.61 -10.80
C THR A 126 0.57 6.89 -9.40
N ALA A 127 1.88 6.90 -9.20
CA ALA A 127 2.50 7.33 -7.96
C ALA A 127 2.40 8.86 -7.84
N ARG A 128 1.97 9.33 -6.67
CA ARG A 128 1.97 10.74 -6.31
C ARG A 128 2.77 10.95 -5.05
N HIS A 129 3.79 11.79 -5.15
CA HIS A 129 4.64 12.14 -4.02
C HIS A 129 3.85 13.01 -3.04
N LEU A 130 3.73 12.53 -1.80
CA LEU A 130 3.07 13.23 -0.72
C LEU A 130 4.10 13.58 0.35
N VAL A 131 4.83 14.67 0.14
CA VAL A 131 5.79 15.16 1.13
C VAL A 131 5.03 15.57 2.39
N GLY A 132 5.33 14.90 3.51
CA GLY A 132 4.75 15.24 4.80
C GLY A 132 5.16 14.27 5.89
N HIS A 133 4.65 13.04 5.84
CA HIS A 133 4.87 12.02 6.87
C HIS A 133 6.31 11.48 6.84
N THR A 134 6.85 11.24 5.64
CA THR A 134 8.27 10.97 5.38
C THR A 134 8.72 11.70 4.10
N PRO A 135 10.04 11.87 3.86
CA PRO A 135 10.53 12.51 2.65
C PRO A 135 10.12 11.79 1.37
N GLY A 136 10.06 10.46 1.36
CA GLY A 136 9.70 9.65 0.19
C GLY A 136 8.29 9.06 0.20
N SER A 137 7.38 9.58 1.02
CA SER A 137 5.99 9.10 1.09
C SER A 137 5.27 9.18 -0.26
N ILE A 138 4.64 8.11 -0.71
CA ILE A 138 3.84 8.08 -1.94
C ILE A 138 2.41 7.64 -1.68
N ALA A 139 1.48 8.23 -2.42
CA ALA A 139 0.15 7.68 -2.65
C ALA A 139 0.08 7.02 -4.02
N LEU A 140 -0.79 6.03 -4.16
CA LEU A 140 -1.11 5.40 -5.44
C LEU A 140 -2.50 5.81 -5.88
N VAL A 141 -2.61 6.28 -7.12
CA VAL A 141 -3.88 6.69 -7.72
C VAL A 141 -4.25 5.70 -8.82
N TYR A 142 -5.42 5.09 -8.68
CA TYR A 142 -6.09 4.35 -9.75
C TYR A 142 -7.20 5.23 -10.32
N ASP A 143 -7.00 5.75 -11.53
CA ASP A 143 -8.04 6.48 -12.28
C ASP A 143 -8.98 5.48 -12.97
N ASP A 144 -10.03 5.03 -12.25
CA ASP A 144 -10.99 4.04 -12.77
C ASP A 144 -11.65 4.54 -14.08
N PRO A 145 -11.45 3.87 -15.24
CA PRO A 145 -12.05 4.28 -16.51
C PRO A 145 -13.58 4.12 -16.53
N HIS A 146 -14.16 3.51 -15.50
CA HIS A 146 -15.58 3.21 -15.40
C HIS A 146 -16.29 3.90 -14.23
N GLY A 147 -15.55 4.70 -13.45
CA GLY A 147 -16.05 5.23 -12.19
C GLY A 147 -15.28 6.46 -11.71
N HIS A 148 -14.95 6.46 -10.44
CA HIS A 148 -14.23 7.55 -9.77
C HIS A 148 -12.82 7.10 -9.43
N PRO A 149 -11.85 8.02 -9.32
CA PRO A 149 -10.50 7.66 -8.92
C PRO A 149 -10.47 7.09 -7.50
N HIS A 150 -9.63 6.07 -7.30
CA HIS A 150 -9.33 5.48 -6.01
C HIS A 150 -7.90 5.86 -5.61
N VAL A 151 -7.73 6.35 -4.38
CA VAL A 151 -6.42 6.78 -3.87
C VAL A 151 -6.06 5.97 -2.64
N PHE A 152 -4.88 5.36 -2.68
CA PHE A 152 -4.27 4.65 -1.56
C PHE A 152 -3.19 5.53 -0.97
N THR A 153 -3.44 6.08 0.22
CA THR A 153 -2.68 7.22 0.75
C THR A 153 -1.58 6.84 1.74
N GLY A 154 -1.48 5.55 2.11
CA GLY A 154 -0.78 5.14 3.32
C GLY A 154 -1.26 6.01 4.50
N ASP A 155 -0.31 6.50 5.28
CA ASP A 155 -0.56 7.39 6.42
C ASP A 155 -0.64 8.88 6.08
N CYS A 156 -0.59 9.27 4.80
CA CYS A 156 -0.55 10.68 4.44
C CYS A 156 -1.91 11.40 4.60
N LEU A 157 -3.03 10.70 4.43
CA LEU A 157 -4.38 11.26 4.54
C LEU A 157 -5.30 10.28 5.29
N PHE A 158 -5.87 10.73 6.41
CA PHE A 158 -6.90 9.99 7.13
C PHE A 158 -8.27 10.68 6.95
N PRO A 159 -9.39 9.93 7.05
CA PRO A 159 -10.71 10.55 7.14
C PRO A 159 -10.76 11.52 8.33
N GLY A 160 -10.69 12.83 8.07
CA GLY A 160 -10.72 13.89 9.09
C GLY A 160 -9.40 14.60 9.39
N GLY A 161 -8.27 14.33 8.70
CA GLY A 161 -7.05 15.12 8.87
C GLY A 161 -5.76 14.55 8.28
N LEU A 162 -4.68 15.33 8.39
CA LEU A 162 -3.31 14.94 8.01
C LEU A 162 -2.75 13.93 9.02
N GLY A 163 -2.12 12.86 8.54
CA GLY A 163 -1.37 11.93 9.38
C GLY A 163 -0.25 12.62 10.15
N GLY A 164 0.06 12.09 11.34
CA GLY A 164 0.86 12.74 12.38
C GLY A 164 2.12 13.42 11.87
N GLN A 165 2.11 14.76 11.88
CA GLN A 165 3.32 15.57 11.67
C GLN A 165 4.12 15.62 12.97
N HIS A 166 5.29 14.99 13.02
CA HIS A 166 6.30 15.33 14.02
C HIS A 166 7.09 16.54 13.52
N VAL A 167 6.57 17.74 13.77
CA VAL A 167 7.32 18.98 13.53
C VAL A 167 8.40 19.10 14.61
N PRO A 168 9.70 19.14 14.27
CA PRO A 168 10.72 19.52 15.25
C PRO A 168 10.47 20.99 15.61
N ARG A 169 10.13 21.28 16.87
CA ARG A 169 10.10 22.65 17.37
C ARG A 169 11.53 23.19 17.36
N THR A 170 11.92 23.87 16.29
CA THR A 170 13.03 24.81 16.34
C THR A 170 12.53 26.09 17.00
N SER A 171 12.83 26.26 18.29
CA SER A 171 12.72 27.55 18.96
C SER A 171 13.96 28.39 18.60
N SER A 172 13.78 29.42 17.77
CA SER A 172 14.71 30.55 17.73
C SER A 172 13.97 31.85 17.40
N ARG A 173 13.54 32.56 18.44
CA ARG A 173 13.98 33.93 18.81
C ARG A 173 13.14 34.41 19.99
#